data_AF-A0A5J4YZ96-F1
#
_entry.id   AF-A0A5J4YZ96-F1
#
_cell.length_a   1.000
_cell.length_b   1.000
_cell.length_c   1.000
_cell.angle_alpha   90.00
_cell.angle_beta   90.00
_cell.angle_gamma   90.00
#
_symmetry.space_group_name_H-M   'P 1'
#
loop_
_entity.id
_entity.type
_entity.pdbx_description
1 polymer ?
#
loop_
_entity_poly.entity_id
_entity_poly.type
_entity_poly.pdbx_seq_one_letter_code
_entity_poly.pdbx_strand_id
1 'polypeptide(L)'
;MQYNVDRVSPVATMLWMDNLRDYTRAECGRMGQIFSFEEGHRRYQVPQDLPAPSEPPHPEGRRDELVEKQTLKIAIVQRAEAMRKLEQNKVKVFGLMMGQLSLASQDAMARDPKYATLQEDANDPIGLLNLVIVSHMTRGDVDEMKNKQYASQDYSRLTPGADESLLSFKLRFKAAILVLQLVGEPKITEERRAADFLLKLEGSMWDEAVRAHRNDGGKCSTLDMAIEYVTNFAYAKHPKAGRAWAVVGQTMSRDHVSEHEDDYGAPDIEANVGRRTGQDLACFNCSGPHMLRDCNKQPTSTEMAEAMNKAQARKARRERKKATGSNAHDADLIARIVRKLKDE
;
A
#
# COMPACT_ATOMS: atom_id res chain seq x y z
N MET A 1 -25.26 3.73 0.75
CA MET A 1 -24.09 4.05 1.61
C MET A 1 -23.85 5.55 1.43
N GLN A 2 -24.11 6.39 2.45
CA GLN A 2 -23.91 7.84 2.33
C GLN A 2 -22.45 8.19 2.61
N TYR A 3 -21.86 9.02 1.75
CA TYR A 3 -20.42 9.35 1.72
C TYR A 3 -20.10 10.59 2.59
N ASN A 4 -19.32 10.48 3.68
CA ASN A 4 -19.15 11.55 4.69
C ASN A 4 -17.70 12.08 4.77
N VAL A 5 -17.52 13.41 4.62
CA VAL A 5 -16.25 14.18 4.64
C VAL A 5 -15.38 13.92 5.88
N ASP A 6 -15.94 13.80 7.08
CA ASP A 6 -15.18 13.74 8.33
C ASP A 6 -14.52 12.38 8.59
N ARG A 7 -14.80 11.38 7.74
CA ARG A 7 -14.31 9.99 7.88
C ARG A 7 -13.72 9.42 6.59
N VAL A 8 -13.43 10.26 5.60
CA VAL A 8 -12.94 9.75 4.31
C VAL A 8 -11.48 9.38 4.41
N SER A 9 -11.22 8.08 4.51
CA SER A 9 -9.95 7.50 4.11
C SER A 9 -9.84 7.57 2.58
N PRO A 10 -8.66 7.89 2.01
CA PRO A 10 -8.38 7.76 0.58
C PRO A 10 -8.89 6.44 -0.03
N VAL A 11 -8.88 5.36 0.76
CA VAL A 11 -9.40 4.03 0.37
C VAL A 11 -10.90 4.05 0.08
N ALA A 12 -11.70 4.78 0.86
CA ALA A 12 -13.14 4.88 0.67
C ALA A 12 -13.48 5.62 -0.64
N THR A 13 -12.78 6.72 -0.94
CA THR A 13 -12.94 7.44 -2.22
C THR A 13 -12.60 6.53 -3.40
N MET A 14 -11.53 5.75 -3.29
CA MET A 14 -11.15 4.83 -4.37
C MET A 14 -12.17 3.71 -4.59
N LEU A 15 -12.63 3.08 -3.51
CA LEU A 15 -13.64 2.03 -3.60
C LEU A 15 -14.96 2.56 -4.19
N TRP A 16 -15.34 3.78 -3.81
CA TRP A 16 -16.48 4.47 -4.40
C TRP A 16 -16.30 4.69 -5.91
N MET A 17 -15.13 5.14 -6.35
CA MET A 17 -14.81 5.29 -7.79
C MET A 17 -14.86 3.97 -8.55
N ASP A 18 -14.30 2.88 -8.00
CA ASP A 18 -14.35 1.56 -8.63
C ASP A 18 -15.78 1.05 -8.76
N ASN A 19 -16.61 1.21 -7.73
CA ASN A 19 -18.03 0.83 -7.78
C ASN A 19 -18.80 1.66 -8.83
N LEU A 20 -18.53 2.97 -8.91
CA LEU A 20 -19.12 3.84 -9.93
C LEU A 20 -18.66 3.47 -11.34
N ARG A 21 -17.39 3.11 -11.51
CA ARG A 21 -16.86 2.61 -12.78
C ARG A 21 -17.65 1.41 -13.26
N ASP A 22 -17.80 0.42 -12.40
CA ASP A 22 -18.41 -0.86 -12.77
C ASP A 22 -19.90 -0.68 -13.10
N TYR A 23 -20.62 0.11 -12.30
CA TYR A 23 -22.02 0.46 -12.57
C TYR A 23 -22.16 1.27 -13.87
N THR A 24 -21.37 2.33 -14.04
CA THR A 24 -21.43 3.19 -15.24
C THR A 24 -21.01 2.42 -16.48
N ARG A 25 -20.13 1.43 -16.36
CA ARG A 25 -19.75 0.55 -17.45
C ARG A 25 -20.90 -0.37 -17.88
N ALA A 26 -21.64 -0.90 -16.92
CA ALA A 26 -22.83 -1.71 -17.20
C ALA A 26 -23.94 -0.88 -17.87
N GLU A 27 -24.21 0.33 -17.36
CA GLU A 27 -25.35 1.16 -17.78
C GLU A 27 -25.07 2.06 -18.98
N CYS A 28 -23.88 2.67 -19.02
CA CYS A 28 -23.50 3.71 -19.98
C CYS A 28 -22.32 3.29 -20.88
N GLY A 29 -21.90 2.03 -20.79
CA GLY A 29 -20.85 1.44 -21.62
C GLY A 29 -19.48 2.08 -21.40
N ARG A 30 -18.89 2.65 -22.45
CA ARG A 30 -17.52 3.18 -22.40
C ARG A 30 -17.36 4.40 -21.50
N MET A 31 -18.45 5.03 -21.07
CA MET A 31 -18.44 6.17 -20.15
C MET A 31 -17.82 5.82 -18.78
N GLY A 32 -17.87 4.55 -18.35
CA GLY A 32 -17.26 4.13 -17.09
C GLY A 32 -15.75 4.40 -17.01
N GLN A 33 -15.05 4.56 -18.14
CA GLN A 33 -13.61 4.82 -18.16
C GLN A 33 -13.20 6.13 -17.47
N ILE A 34 -14.12 7.08 -17.31
CA ILE A 34 -13.85 8.35 -16.61
C ILE A 34 -13.46 8.17 -15.15
N PHE A 35 -13.78 7.03 -14.55
CA PHE A 35 -13.46 6.69 -13.16
C PHE A 35 -12.12 5.94 -13.02
N SER A 36 -11.37 5.76 -14.11
CA SER A 36 -10.07 5.08 -14.07
C SER A 36 -9.00 5.92 -13.36
N PHE A 37 -8.12 5.24 -12.63
CA PHE A 37 -6.90 5.81 -12.05
C PHE A 37 -5.77 5.93 -13.08
N GLU A 38 -5.89 5.25 -14.21
CA GLU A 38 -4.86 5.24 -15.25
C GLU A 38 -4.86 6.56 -16.04
N GLU A 39 -3.65 7.02 -16.35
CA GLU A 39 -3.46 8.28 -17.07
C GLU A 39 -4.02 8.22 -18.48
N GLY A 40 -4.65 9.30 -18.92
CA GLY A 40 -5.23 9.39 -20.27
C GLY A 40 -6.58 8.67 -20.42
N HIS A 41 -6.98 7.83 -19.47
CA HIS A 41 -8.28 7.14 -19.50
C HIS A 41 -9.45 7.99 -18.98
N ARG A 42 -9.18 9.05 -18.19
CA ARG A 42 -10.19 10.03 -17.78
C ARG A 42 -10.48 11.06 -18.88
N ARG A 43 -11.00 10.57 -20.00
CA ARG A 43 -11.41 11.41 -21.15
C ARG A 43 -12.74 10.93 -21.69
N TYR A 44 -13.54 11.86 -22.18
CA TYR A 44 -14.73 11.50 -22.95
C TYR A 44 -14.29 10.81 -24.24
N GLN A 45 -14.84 9.62 -24.50
CA GLN A 45 -14.67 8.98 -25.79
C GLN A 45 -15.59 9.66 -26.81
N VAL A 46 -15.05 10.69 -27.45
CA VAL A 46 -15.70 11.34 -28.58
C VAL A 46 -15.60 10.40 -29.79
N PRO A 47 -16.70 10.13 -30.51
CA PRO A 47 -16.65 9.38 -31.76
C PRO A 47 -15.63 9.98 -32.72
N GLN A 48 -14.87 9.13 -33.42
CA GLN A 48 -13.84 9.55 -34.37
C GLN A 48 -14.44 10.50 -35.42
N ASP A 49 -13.63 11.48 -35.84
CA ASP A 49 -14.01 12.38 -36.93
C ASP A 49 -14.14 11.61 -38.23
N LEU A 50 -15.12 12.04 -39.04
CA LEU A 50 -15.35 11.44 -40.33
C LEU A 50 -14.24 11.84 -41.29
N PRO A 51 -13.80 10.93 -42.18
CA PRO A 51 -12.81 11.26 -43.20
C PRO A 51 -13.34 12.42 -44.05
N ALA A 52 -12.43 13.34 -44.40
CA ALA A 52 -12.74 14.37 -45.37
C ALA A 52 -13.18 13.71 -46.69
N PRO A 53 -14.11 14.32 -47.45
CA PRO A 53 -14.47 13.81 -48.76
C PRO A 53 -13.19 13.69 -49.60
N SER A 54 -12.86 12.48 -50.08
CA SER A 54 -11.78 12.28 -51.04
C SER A 54 -12.12 12.99 -52.36
N GLU A 55 -11.11 13.53 -53.05
CA GLU A 55 -11.26 14.06 -54.40
C GLU A 55 -11.99 13.04 -55.30
N PRO A 56 -12.89 13.49 -56.18
CA PRO A 56 -13.71 12.58 -56.97
C PRO A 56 -12.81 11.65 -57.82
N PRO A 57 -12.94 10.32 -57.68
CA PRO A 57 -12.26 9.41 -58.59
C PRO A 57 -12.82 9.54 -60.01
N HIS A 58 -12.02 9.07 -60.98
CA HIS A 58 -12.27 9.12 -62.42
C HIS A 58 -13.71 8.73 -62.82
N PRO A 59 -14.27 9.31 -63.91
CA PRO A 59 -15.71 9.32 -64.22
C PRO A 59 -16.37 7.94 -64.52
N GLU A 60 -15.65 6.83 -64.36
CA GLU A 60 -16.12 5.47 -64.61
C GLU A 60 -16.83 4.83 -63.39
N GLY A 61 -16.73 5.41 -62.18
CA GLY A 61 -17.20 4.84 -60.91
C GLY A 61 -18.54 5.36 -60.36
N ARG A 62 -19.52 5.72 -61.19
CA ARG A 62 -20.76 6.40 -60.75
C ARG A 62 -21.61 5.63 -59.71
N ARG A 63 -21.49 4.29 -59.66
CA ARG A 63 -22.12 3.45 -58.62
C ARG A 63 -21.35 3.49 -57.30
N ASP A 64 -20.03 3.51 -57.36
CA ASP A 64 -19.17 3.55 -56.18
C ASP A 64 -19.30 4.91 -55.48
N GLU A 65 -19.43 6.00 -56.24
CA GLU A 65 -19.72 7.34 -55.72
C GLU A 65 -21.05 7.41 -54.95
N LEU A 66 -22.11 6.74 -55.44
CA LEU A 66 -23.40 6.68 -54.76
C LEU A 66 -23.31 5.87 -53.46
N VAL A 67 -22.57 4.78 -53.46
CA VAL A 67 -22.34 3.95 -52.27
C VAL A 67 -21.54 4.74 -51.24
N GLU A 68 -20.42 5.37 -51.62
CA GLU A 68 -19.60 6.22 -50.74
C GLU A 68 -20.39 7.39 -50.15
N LYS A 69 -21.23 8.05 -50.96
CA LYS A 69 -22.09 9.12 -50.46
C LYS A 69 -23.15 8.61 -49.48
N GLN A 70 -23.70 7.40 -49.70
CA GLN A 70 -24.65 6.79 -48.78
C GLN A 70 -23.97 6.33 -47.47
N THR A 71 -22.77 5.74 -47.55
CA THR A 71 -22.02 5.33 -46.35
C THR A 71 -21.60 6.54 -45.52
N LEU A 72 -21.15 7.63 -46.15
CA LEU A 72 -20.85 8.88 -45.45
C LEU A 72 -22.08 9.45 -44.75
N LYS A 73 -23.25 9.46 -45.41
CA LYS A 73 -24.51 9.90 -44.79
C LYS A 73 -24.88 9.06 -43.57
N ILE A 74 -24.77 7.73 -43.68
CA ILE A 74 -25.01 6.82 -42.55
C ILE A 74 -24.03 7.12 -41.41
N ALA A 75 -22.75 7.33 -41.72
CA ALA A 75 -21.73 7.62 -40.73
C ALA A 75 -21.96 8.98 -40.02
N ILE A 76 -22.44 10.01 -40.73
CA ILE A 76 -22.85 11.30 -40.15
C ILE A 76 -23.98 11.11 -39.14
N VAL A 77 -25.03 10.37 -39.53
CA VAL A 77 -26.18 10.10 -38.66
C VAL A 77 -25.75 9.31 -37.42
N GLN A 78 -24.96 8.25 -37.60
CA GLN A 78 -24.44 7.44 -36.49
C GLN A 78 -23.56 8.26 -35.53
N ARG A 79 -22.72 9.16 -36.06
CA ARG A 79 -21.90 10.05 -35.23
C ARG A 79 -22.77 11.04 -34.45
N ALA A 80 -23.77 11.64 -35.08
CA ALA A 80 -24.69 12.55 -34.42
C ALA A 80 -25.49 11.86 -33.29
N GLU A 81 -25.96 10.63 -33.53
CA GLU A 81 -26.63 9.81 -32.51
C GLU A 81 -25.69 9.45 -31.35
N ALA A 82 -24.45 9.05 -31.65
CA ALA A 82 -23.45 8.73 -30.64
C ALA A 82 -23.08 9.95 -29.78
N MET A 83 -22.93 11.12 -30.39
CA MET A 83 -22.73 12.39 -29.68
C MET A 83 -23.91 12.74 -28.78
N ARG A 84 -25.15 12.63 -29.29
CA ARG A 84 -26.35 12.88 -28.47
C ARG A 84 -26.42 11.92 -27.27
N LYS A 85 -26.11 10.65 -27.49
CA LYS A 85 -26.08 9.63 -26.42
C LYS A 85 -24.99 9.93 -25.40
N LEU A 86 -23.82 10.42 -25.83
CA LEU A 86 -22.76 10.85 -24.93
C LEU A 86 -23.21 12.00 -24.03
N GLU A 87 -23.85 13.03 -24.58
CA GLU A 87 -24.38 14.16 -23.79
C GLU A 87 -25.46 13.71 -22.80
N GLN A 88 -26.37 12.82 -23.20
CA GLN A 88 -27.35 12.24 -22.28
C GLN A 88 -26.69 11.43 -21.15
N ASN A 89 -25.67 10.64 -21.49
CA ASN A 89 -24.92 9.85 -20.51
C ASN A 89 -24.14 10.75 -19.55
N LYS A 90 -23.60 11.88 -20.00
CA LYS A 90 -22.94 12.86 -19.13
C LYS A 90 -23.89 13.34 -18.03
N VAL A 91 -25.08 13.81 -18.40
CA VAL A 91 -26.08 14.28 -17.42
C VAL A 91 -26.52 13.15 -16.49
N LYS A 92 -26.77 11.94 -17.01
CA LYS A 92 -27.14 10.76 -16.20
C LYS A 92 -26.06 10.43 -15.16
N VAL A 93 -24.79 10.40 -15.56
CA VAL A 93 -23.66 10.07 -14.67
C VAL A 93 -23.41 11.20 -13.66
N PHE A 94 -23.53 12.46 -14.09
CA PHE A 94 -23.45 13.61 -13.18
C PHE A 94 -24.49 13.51 -12.06
N GLY A 95 -25.75 13.28 -12.42
CA GLY A 95 -26.84 13.10 -11.46
C GLY A 95 -26.64 11.89 -10.55
N LEU A 96 -26.14 10.77 -11.09
CA LEU A 96 -25.79 9.58 -10.30
C LEU A 96 -24.73 9.89 -9.24
N MET A 97 -23.66 10.59 -9.62
CA MET A 97 -22.60 10.96 -8.69
C MET A 97 -23.13 11.88 -7.59
N MET A 98 -23.85 12.95 -7.97
CA MET A 98 -24.46 13.87 -7.02
C MET A 98 -25.41 13.17 -6.04
N GLY A 99 -26.21 12.21 -6.52
CA GLY A 99 -27.14 11.44 -5.68
C GLY A 99 -26.46 10.50 -4.66
N GLN A 100 -25.17 10.19 -4.84
CA GLN A 100 -24.41 9.35 -3.91
C GLN A 100 -23.59 10.15 -2.87
N LEU A 101 -23.33 11.43 -3.14
CA LEU A 101 -22.61 12.30 -2.23
C LEU A 101 -23.51 12.71 -1.06
N SER A 102 -23.00 12.69 0.18
CA SER A 102 -23.76 13.26 1.29
C SER A 102 -23.86 14.78 1.19
N LEU A 103 -24.78 15.34 1.97
CA LEU A 103 -24.88 16.79 2.15
C LEU A 103 -23.54 17.40 2.61
N ALA A 104 -22.84 16.78 3.56
CA ALA A 104 -21.53 17.26 4.01
C ALA A 104 -20.51 17.32 2.87
N SER A 105 -20.50 16.33 1.98
CA SER A 105 -19.63 16.33 0.79
C SER A 105 -19.99 17.44 -0.20
N GLN A 106 -21.28 17.67 -0.40
CA GLN A 106 -21.76 18.76 -1.24
C GLN A 106 -21.38 20.12 -0.65
N ASP A 107 -21.53 20.30 0.66
CA ASP A 107 -21.14 21.52 1.38
C ASP A 107 -19.63 21.76 1.34
N ALA A 108 -18.81 20.70 1.39
CA ALA A 108 -17.36 20.81 1.24
C ALA A 108 -16.97 21.26 -0.16
N MET A 109 -17.60 20.70 -1.20
CA MET A 109 -17.39 21.11 -2.58
C MET A 109 -17.91 22.53 -2.88
N ALA A 110 -18.99 22.95 -2.23
CA ALA A 110 -19.59 24.28 -2.41
C ALA A 110 -18.68 25.44 -2.00
N ARG A 111 -17.57 25.16 -1.30
CA ARG A 111 -16.52 26.13 -1.00
C ARG A 111 -15.65 26.47 -2.21
N ASP A 112 -15.57 25.57 -3.19
CA ASP A 112 -14.82 25.80 -4.42
C ASP A 112 -15.67 26.61 -5.41
N PRO A 113 -15.17 27.75 -5.93
CA PRO A 113 -15.89 28.55 -6.91
C PRO A 113 -16.33 27.77 -8.17
N LYS A 114 -15.57 26.74 -8.56
CA LYS A 114 -15.87 25.89 -9.73
C LYS A 114 -17.10 25.02 -9.52
N TYR A 115 -17.53 24.81 -8.28
CA TYR A 115 -18.70 23.99 -7.98
C TYR A 115 -19.99 24.61 -8.51
N ALA A 116 -20.15 25.92 -8.38
CA ALA A 116 -21.37 26.62 -8.80
C ALA A 116 -21.61 26.44 -10.32
N THR A 117 -20.54 26.61 -11.13
CA THR A 117 -20.62 26.42 -12.58
C THR A 117 -20.89 24.96 -12.95
N LEU A 118 -20.25 24.01 -12.27
CA LEU A 118 -20.47 22.58 -12.52
C LEU A 118 -21.91 22.16 -12.20
N GLN A 119 -22.50 22.73 -11.15
CA GLN A 119 -23.87 22.44 -10.75
C GLN A 119 -24.89 23.03 -11.72
N GLU A 120 -24.63 24.22 -12.27
CA GLU A 120 -25.50 24.86 -13.26
C GLU A 120 -25.51 24.09 -14.59
N ASP A 121 -24.32 23.71 -15.10
CA ASP A 121 -24.20 23.01 -16.38
C ASP A 121 -24.66 21.55 -16.30
N ALA A 122 -24.44 20.90 -15.15
CA ALA A 122 -24.80 19.50 -14.85
C ALA A 122 -24.40 18.46 -15.93
N ASN A 123 -23.38 18.78 -16.73
CA ASN A 123 -22.98 18.01 -17.90
C ASN A 123 -21.49 17.60 -17.88
N ASP A 124 -20.75 17.93 -16.82
CA ASP A 124 -19.33 17.60 -16.68
C ASP A 124 -19.06 16.64 -15.51
N PRO A 125 -19.30 15.32 -15.70
CA PRO A 125 -18.92 14.30 -14.71
C PRO A 125 -17.44 14.28 -14.35
N ILE A 126 -16.54 14.64 -15.28
CA ILE A 126 -15.09 14.58 -15.03
C ILE A 126 -14.70 15.73 -14.11
N GLY A 127 -15.18 16.94 -14.38
CA GLY A 127 -15.03 18.10 -13.52
C GLY A 127 -15.56 17.84 -12.12
N LEU A 128 -16.78 17.30 -12.00
CA LEU A 128 -17.35 16.92 -10.70
C LEU A 128 -16.49 15.87 -9.99
N LEU A 129 -16.02 14.83 -10.68
CA LEU A 129 -15.19 13.78 -10.10
C LEU A 129 -13.87 14.35 -9.56
N ASN A 130 -13.21 15.20 -10.34
CA ASN A 130 -11.97 15.84 -9.95
C ASN A 130 -12.17 16.70 -8.69
N LEU A 131 -13.28 17.44 -8.63
CA LEU A 131 -13.62 18.25 -7.46
C LEU A 131 -13.89 17.38 -6.21
N VAL A 132 -14.60 16.27 -6.35
CA VAL A 132 -14.80 15.29 -5.27
C VAL A 132 -13.45 14.78 -4.76
N ILE A 133 -12.56 14.36 -5.66
CA ILE A 133 -11.25 13.82 -5.28
C ILE A 133 -10.43 14.88 -4.54
N VAL A 134 -10.30 16.09 -5.09
CA VAL A 134 -9.52 17.17 -4.48
C VAL A 134 -10.11 17.54 -3.11
N SER A 135 -11.42 17.75 -3.02
CA SER A 135 -12.08 18.15 -1.77
C SER A 135 -11.86 17.13 -0.66
N HIS A 136 -11.94 15.83 -0.99
CA HIS A 136 -11.83 14.76 -0.02
C HIS A 136 -10.40 14.32 0.29
N MET A 137 -9.45 14.54 -0.63
CA MET A 137 -8.07 14.11 -0.45
C MET A 137 -7.09 15.24 -0.11
N THR A 138 -7.52 16.51 -0.22
CA THR A 138 -6.69 17.69 0.14
C THR A 138 -7.31 18.62 1.19
N ARG A 139 -8.41 18.18 1.82
CA ARG A 139 -9.28 18.96 2.74
C ARG A 139 -10.11 20.07 2.06
N GLY A 140 -9.91 20.33 0.77
CA GLY A 140 -10.74 21.25 -0.01
C GLY A 140 -10.68 22.69 0.48
N ASP A 141 -9.47 23.23 0.67
CA ASP A 141 -9.30 24.65 0.98
C ASP A 141 -9.57 25.48 -0.29
N VAL A 142 -9.99 26.73 -0.13
CA VAL A 142 -10.21 27.68 -1.25
C VAL A 142 -8.87 28.08 -1.87
N ASP A 143 -7.78 28.03 -1.09
CA ASP A 143 -6.43 28.34 -1.55
C ASP A 143 -5.78 27.12 -2.24
N GLU A 144 -5.62 27.21 -3.57
CA GLU A 144 -4.99 26.17 -4.39
C GLU A 144 -3.56 25.84 -3.93
N MET A 145 -2.81 26.79 -3.38
CA MET A 145 -1.43 26.55 -2.91
C MET A 145 -1.42 25.66 -1.66
N LYS A 146 -2.38 25.81 -0.76
CA LYS A 146 -2.51 24.92 0.40
C LYS A 146 -2.89 23.51 -0.02
N ASN A 147 -3.77 23.37 -1.01
CA ASN A 147 -4.15 22.05 -1.52
C ASN A 147 -2.94 21.33 -2.16
N LYS A 148 -2.09 22.07 -2.91
CA LYS A 148 -0.80 21.55 -3.41
C LYS A 148 0.13 21.12 -2.29
N GLN A 149 0.35 21.99 -1.31
CA GLN A 149 1.22 21.71 -0.18
C GLN A 149 0.73 20.48 0.60
N TYR A 150 -0.58 20.36 0.83
CA TYR A 150 -1.18 19.20 1.50
C TYR A 150 -0.98 17.92 0.70
N ALA A 151 -1.29 17.93 -0.60
CA ALA A 151 -1.11 16.78 -1.48
C ALA A 151 0.35 16.30 -1.51
N SER A 152 1.30 17.24 -1.60
CA SER A 152 2.74 16.96 -1.58
C SER A 152 3.20 16.39 -0.23
N GLN A 153 2.69 16.91 0.89
CA GLN A 153 2.98 16.36 2.22
C GLN A 153 2.39 14.96 2.39
N ASP A 154 1.14 14.74 2.00
CA ASP A 154 0.48 13.44 2.09
C ASP A 154 1.19 12.38 1.23
N TYR A 155 1.52 12.74 -0.02
CA TYR A 155 2.33 11.89 -0.88
C TYR A 155 3.70 11.58 -0.26
N SER A 156 4.41 12.57 0.30
CA SER A 156 5.73 12.33 0.89
C SER A 156 5.69 11.36 2.08
N ARG A 157 4.67 11.50 2.94
CA ARG A 157 4.47 10.70 4.17
C ARG A 157 3.83 9.35 3.92
N LEU A 158 3.36 9.10 2.70
CA LEU A 158 2.70 7.85 2.37
C LEU A 158 3.63 6.65 2.59
N THR A 159 3.27 5.81 3.54
CA THR A 159 3.91 4.51 3.83
C THR A 159 2.83 3.42 3.94
N PRO A 160 3.17 2.15 3.69
CA PRO A 160 2.24 1.06 3.93
C PRO A 160 1.93 0.90 5.42
N GLY A 161 0.71 0.46 5.74
CA GLY A 161 0.34 0.05 7.09
C GLY A 161 0.95 -1.31 7.45
N ALA A 162 1.04 -1.62 8.75
CA ALA A 162 1.65 -2.88 9.24
C ALA A 162 0.95 -4.15 8.72
N ASP A 163 -0.38 -4.12 8.65
CA ASP A 163 -1.22 -5.25 8.20
C ASP A 163 -1.90 -4.96 6.85
N GLU A 164 -1.41 -3.96 6.11
CA GLU A 164 -2.00 -3.59 4.83
C GLU A 164 -1.56 -4.55 3.73
N SER A 165 -2.46 -4.89 2.79
CA SER A 165 -2.06 -5.66 1.62
C SER A 165 -1.31 -4.80 0.59
N LEU A 166 -0.41 -5.40 -0.19
CA LEU A 166 0.31 -4.70 -1.26
C LEU A 166 -0.65 -4.06 -2.27
N LEU A 167 -1.77 -4.73 -2.55
CA LEU A 167 -2.80 -4.22 -3.46
C LEU A 167 -3.50 -2.98 -2.89
N SER A 168 -3.87 -3.01 -1.60
CA SER A 168 -4.46 -1.84 -0.93
C SER A 168 -3.49 -0.65 -0.93
N PHE A 169 -2.20 -0.91 -0.68
CA PHE A 169 -1.18 0.13 -0.74
C PHE A 169 -0.98 0.68 -2.17
N LYS A 170 -0.94 -0.20 -3.19
CA LYS A 170 -0.90 0.19 -4.61
C LYS A 170 -2.01 1.17 -4.95
N LEU A 171 -3.24 0.88 -4.51
CA LEU A 171 -4.37 1.77 -4.74
C LEU A 171 -4.13 3.14 -4.10
N ARG A 172 -3.76 3.19 -2.80
CA ARG A 172 -3.50 4.46 -2.10
C ARG A 172 -2.40 5.28 -2.78
N PHE A 173 -1.34 4.59 -3.23
CA PHE A 173 -0.25 5.21 -3.97
C PHE A 173 -0.71 5.82 -5.30
N LYS A 174 -1.50 5.08 -6.09
CA LYS A 174 -2.10 5.61 -7.34
C LYS A 174 -3.01 6.81 -7.07
N ALA A 175 -3.80 6.79 -6.00
CA ALA A 175 -4.67 7.91 -5.65
C ALA A 175 -3.89 9.14 -5.17
N ALA A 176 -2.79 8.98 -4.44
CA ALA A 176 -1.95 10.10 -4.05
C ALA A 176 -1.31 10.78 -5.29
N ILE A 177 -0.83 10.00 -6.27
CA ILE A 177 -0.34 10.53 -7.54
C ILE A 177 -1.44 11.27 -8.30
N LEU A 178 -2.65 10.69 -8.34
CA LEU A 178 -3.80 11.31 -8.96
C LEU A 178 -4.09 12.69 -8.35
N VAL A 179 -4.10 12.79 -7.02
CA VAL A 179 -4.34 14.07 -6.33
C VAL A 179 -3.29 15.11 -6.71
N LEU A 180 -2.00 14.75 -6.71
CA LEU A 180 -0.92 15.65 -7.14
C LEU A 180 -1.17 16.23 -8.54
N GLN A 181 -1.63 15.40 -9.48
CA GLN A 181 -1.96 15.86 -10.83
C GLN A 181 -3.16 16.81 -10.85
N LEU A 182 -4.20 16.52 -10.07
CA LEU A 182 -5.42 17.33 -10.03
C LEU A 182 -5.20 18.69 -9.39
N VAL A 183 -4.32 18.80 -8.39
CA VAL A 183 -3.93 20.09 -7.82
C VAL A 183 -2.91 20.85 -8.70
N GLY A 184 -2.42 20.23 -9.77
CA GLY A 184 -1.51 20.86 -10.73
C GLY A 184 -0.03 20.85 -10.31
N GLU A 185 0.39 19.87 -9.50
CA GLU A 185 1.81 19.60 -9.28
C GLU A 185 2.46 18.99 -10.55
N PRO A 186 3.79 19.15 -10.74
CA PRO A 186 4.47 18.58 -11.89
C PRO A 186 4.25 17.08 -12.03
N LYS A 187 4.01 16.64 -13.27
CA LYS A 187 3.79 15.22 -13.56
C LYS A 187 5.04 14.41 -13.24
N ILE A 188 4.90 13.46 -12.31
CA ILE A 188 5.93 12.47 -11.98
C ILE A 188 6.06 11.47 -13.15
N THR A 189 7.27 11.18 -13.61
CA THR A 189 7.53 10.17 -14.65
C THR A 189 7.22 8.75 -14.16
N GLU A 190 6.88 7.83 -15.06
CA GLU A 190 6.58 6.43 -14.69
C GLU A 190 7.76 5.75 -13.98
N GLU A 191 8.99 5.96 -14.46
CA GLU A 191 10.20 5.45 -13.81
C GLU A 191 10.33 5.98 -12.38
N ARG A 192 10.03 7.26 -12.17
CA ARG A 192 10.09 7.88 -10.85
C ARG A 192 8.99 7.34 -9.93
N ARG A 193 7.79 7.06 -10.45
CA ARG A 193 6.71 6.41 -9.67
C ARG A 193 7.10 5.03 -9.22
N ALA A 194 7.73 4.24 -10.10
CA ALA A 194 8.19 2.90 -9.75
C ALA A 194 9.27 2.96 -8.65
N ALA A 195 10.24 3.88 -8.79
CA ALA A 195 11.27 4.10 -7.78
C ALA A 195 10.69 4.60 -6.44
N ASP A 196 9.80 5.59 -6.46
CA ASP A 196 9.13 6.10 -5.26
C ASP A 196 8.28 5.01 -4.59
N PHE A 197 7.61 4.16 -5.37
CA PHE A 197 6.83 3.05 -4.83
C PHE A 197 7.70 2.07 -4.06
N LEU A 198 8.84 1.64 -4.63
CA LEU A 198 9.79 0.77 -3.95
C LEU A 198 10.40 1.44 -2.71
N LEU A 199 10.77 2.72 -2.81
CA LEU A 199 11.29 3.50 -1.69
C LEU A 199 10.30 3.55 -0.52
N LYS A 200 9.01 3.68 -0.80
CA LYS A 200 7.96 3.69 0.24
C LYS A 200 7.71 2.33 0.87
N LEU A 201 8.14 1.25 0.24
CA LEU A 201 8.09 -0.10 0.81
C LEU A 201 9.32 -0.40 1.70
N GLU A 202 10.36 0.44 1.70
CA GLU A 202 11.49 0.29 2.63
C GLU A 202 10.99 0.35 4.09
N GLY A 203 11.54 -0.53 4.95
CA GLY A 203 11.14 -0.64 6.35
C GLY A 203 9.77 -1.32 6.60
N SER A 204 9.10 -1.80 5.55
CA SER A 204 7.85 -2.58 5.66
C SER A 204 8.10 -4.10 5.65
N MET A 205 7.04 -4.90 5.65
CA MET A 205 7.15 -6.36 5.46
C MET A 205 7.75 -6.76 4.10
N TRP A 206 7.77 -5.86 3.12
CA TRP A 206 8.35 -6.07 1.79
C TRP A 206 9.79 -5.57 1.65
N ASP A 207 10.40 -5.09 2.75
CA ASP A 207 11.75 -4.51 2.77
C ASP A 207 12.84 -5.43 2.21
N GLU A 208 12.71 -6.75 2.41
CA GLU A 208 13.65 -7.73 1.87
C GLU A 208 13.70 -7.70 0.32
N ALA A 209 12.53 -7.63 -0.32
CA ALA A 209 12.44 -7.53 -1.78
C ALA A 209 13.04 -6.21 -2.27
N VAL A 210 12.75 -5.10 -1.59
CA VAL A 210 13.28 -3.78 -1.98
C VAL A 210 14.81 -3.75 -1.88
N ARG A 211 15.39 -4.31 -0.81
CA ARG A 211 16.84 -4.41 -0.66
C ARG A 211 17.47 -5.31 -1.71
N ALA A 212 16.87 -6.46 -2.02
CA ALA A 212 17.34 -7.33 -3.09
C ALA A 212 17.35 -6.61 -4.45
N HIS A 213 16.24 -5.94 -4.80
CA HIS A 213 16.13 -5.15 -6.02
C HIS A 213 17.23 -4.10 -6.14
N ARG A 214 17.53 -3.40 -5.04
CA ARG A 214 18.56 -2.37 -4.98
C ARG A 214 19.96 -2.95 -5.13
N ASN A 215 20.24 -4.08 -4.49
CA ASN A 215 21.54 -4.76 -4.56
C ASN A 215 21.82 -5.34 -5.95
N ASP A 216 20.78 -5.83 -6.62
CA ASP A 216 20.87 -6.37 -7.99
C ASP A 216 21.01 -5.26 -9.05
N GLY A 217 20.96 -3.98 -8.65
CA GLY A 217 20.96 -2.84 -9.57
C GLY A 217 19.71 -2.77 -10.45
N GLY A 218 18.61 -3.41 -10.00
CA GLY A 218 17.34 -3.44 -10.70
C GLY A 218 16.80 -2.04 -10.95
N LYS A 219 16.21 -1.85 -12.13
CA LYS A 219 15.45 -0.64 -12.48
C LYS A 219 14.07 -1.05 -12.96
N CYS A 220 13.03 -0.46 -12.37
CA CYS A 220 11.67 -0.61 -12.85
C CYS A 220 11.31 0.62 -13.70
N SER A 221 10.94 0.39 -14.97
CA SER A 221 10.47 1.47 -15.85
C SER A 221 9.01 1.83 -15.62
N THR A 222 8.23 0.90 -15.05
CA THR A 222 6.80 1.08 -14.77
C THR A 222 6.45 0.64 -13.35
N LEU A 223 5.36 1.20 -12.82
CA LEU A 223 4.84 0.82 -11.51
C LEU A 223 4.44 -0.67 -11.45
N ASP A 224 3.86 -1.22 -12.52
CA ASP A 224 3.43 -2.62 -12.53
C ASP A 224 4.61 -3.60 -12.49
N MET A 225 5.74 -3.27 -13.11
CA MET A 225 6.98 -4.06 -12.96
C MET A 225 7.49 -4.09 -11.52
N ALA A 226 7.44 -2.96 -10.81
CA ALA A 226 7.84 -2.90 -9.41
C ALA A 226 6.94 -3.79 -8.53
N ILE A 227 5.63 -3.77 -8.79
CA ILE A 227 4.67 -4.58 -8.04
C ILE A 227 4.84 -6.06 -8.35
N GLU A 228 5.02 -6.42 -9.62
CA GLU A 228 5.27 -7.80 -10.04
C GLU A 228 6.54 -8.35 -9.39
N TYR A 229 7.62 -7.56 -9.38
CA TYR A 229 8.86 -7.92 -8.70
C TYR A 229 8.62 -8.22 -7.21
N VAL A 230 7.99 -7.30 -6.48
CA VAL A 230 7.71 -7.46 -5.05
C VAL A 230 6.79 -8.65 -4.78
N THR A 231 5.80 -8.90 -5.65
CA THR A 231 4.83 -9.99 -5.49
C THR A 231 5.47 -11.36 -5.72
N ASN A 232 6.33 -11.46 -6.73
CA ASN A 232 7.00 -12.72 -7.12
C ASN A 232 8.29 -12.97 -6.34
N PHE A 233 8.72 -12.02 -5.49
CA PHE A 233 9.93 -12.15 -4.70
C PHE A 233 9.81 -13.33 -3.73
N ALA A 234 10.83 -14.18 -3.73
CA ALA A 234 10.93 -15.30 -2.81
C ALA A 234 11.43 -14.79 -1.45
N TYR A 235 10.51 -14.30 -0.63
CA TYR A 235 10.81 -13.89 0.74
C TYR A 235 11.45 -15.05 1.50
N ALA A 236 12.54 -14.78 2.21
CA ALA A 236 13.03 -15.73 3.19
C ALA A 236 11.85 -16.07 4.10
N LYS A 237 11.57 -17.36 4.28
CA LYS A 237 10.59 -17.79 5.29
C LYS A 237 11.02 -17.13 6.57
N HIS A 238 10.27 -16.11 7.03
CA HIS A 238 10.59 -15.44 8.27
C HIS A 238 10.86 -16.55 9.28
N PRO A 239 12.04 -16.59 9.90
CA PRO A 239 12.16 -17.44 11.06
C PRO A 239 11.07 -16.96 12.01
N LYS A 240 10.15 -17.88 12.37
CA LYS A 240 9.11 -17.64 13.38
C LYS A 240 9.69 -16.71 14.44
N ALA A 241 9.06 -15.56 14.66
CA ALA A 241 9.52 -14.53 15.60
C ALA A 241 10.20 -15.20 16.80
N GLY A 242 11.53 -15.07 16.88
CA GLY A 242 12.36 -15.85 17.78
C GLY A 242 13.66 -16.45 17.22
N ARG A 243 13.97 -16.37 15.91
CA ARG A 243 15.26 -16.85 15.36
C ARG A 243 15.81 -16.12 14.11
N ALA A 244 16.26 -14.87 14.16
CA ALA A 244 17.38 -14.47 13.29
C ALA A 244 17.99 -13.13 13.70
N TRP A 245 19.32 -13.09 13.65
CA TRP A 245 20.14 -11.88 13.63
C TRP A 245 20.45 -11.53 12.18
N ALA A 246 20.46 -10.23 11.85
CA ALA A 246 20.95 -9.71 10.58
C ALA A 246 22.48 -9.49 10.66
N VAL A 247 23.20 -9.90 9.61
CA VAL A 247 24.62 -9.59 9.40
C VAL A 247 24.68 -8.42 8.42
N VAL A 248 25.39 -7.34 8.79
CA VAL A 248 25.78 -6.27 7.86
C VAL A 248 27.24 -5.92 8.12
N GLY A 249 28.02 -5.88 7.04
CA GLY A 249 29.48 -5.91 7.01
C GLY A 249 30.20 -4.57 7.18
N GLN A 250 31.51 -4.72 7.31
CA GLN A 250 32.58 -3.74 7.42
C GLN A 250 32.73 -2.85 6.18
N THR A 251 33.06 -1.57 6.41
CA THR A 251 34.10 -0.86 5.64
C THR A 251 34.98 -0.04 6.59
N MET A 252 36.28 -0.10 6.34
CA MET A 252 37.35 0.43 7.19
C MET A 252 37.65 1.92 6.92
N SER A 253 38.23 2.61 7.91
CA SER A 253 39.56 3.25 7.83
C SER A 253 39.68 4.63 8.51
N ARG A 254 40.58 4.66 9.50
CA ARG A 254 41.61 5.66 9.85
C ARG A 254 41.29 7.12 10.26
N ASP A 255 41.91 7.44 11.39
CA ASP A 255 42.67 8.64 11.76
C ASP A 255 41.86 9.93 12.04
N HIS A 256 41.57 10.21 13.32
CA HIS A 256 41.93 11.50 13.94
C HIS A 256 41.78 11.49 15.49
N VAL A 257 42.80 12.08 16.11
CA VAL A 257 42.99 12.33 17.55
C VAL A 257 42.21 13.59 17.97
N SER A 258 41.48 13.51 19.08
CA SER A 258 41.29 14.67 19.98
C SER A 258 40.88 14.20 21.38
N GLU A 259 41.63 14.70 22.36
CA GLU A 259 41.58 14.43 23.79
C GLU A 259 40.25 14.87 24.42
N HIS A 260 39.63 13.98 25.19
CA HIS A 260 38.74 14.37 26.28
C HIS A 260 38.83 13.32 27.39
N GLU A 261 39.45 13.71 28.50
CA GLU A 261 39.59 12.92 29.71
C GLU A 261 38.24 12.89 30.45
N ASP A 262 37.61 11.73 30.51
CA ASP A 262 36.69 11.37 31.59
C ASP A 262 36.99 9.93 32.04
N ASP A 263 37.08 9.82 33.37
CA ASP A 263 37.59 8.78 34.26
C ASP A 263 36.91 7.39 34.14
N TYR A 264 37.69 6.34 34.46
CA TYR A 264 37.42 4.88 34.46
C TYR A 264 37.46 4.11 33.13
N GLY A 265 38.68 3.73 32.69
CA GLY A 265 38.93 2.66 31.69
C GLY A 265 38.60 1.25 32.21
N ALA A 266 38.44 0.20 31.41
CA ALA A 266 39.03 -0.16 30.11
C ALA A 266 38.19 -1.32 29.45
N PRO A 267 38.64 -2.01 28.37
CA PRO A 267 38.16 -1.83 27.00
C PRO A 267 37.47 -3.08 26.39
N ASP A 268 36.83 -2.89 25.24
CA ASP A 268 36.29 -3.95 24.37
C ASP A 268 37.42 -4.83 23.80
N ILE A 269 37.31 -6.16 23.93
CA ILE A 269 38.11 -7.14 23.17
C ILE A 269 37.19 -8.24 22.62
N GLU A 270 37.15 -8.27 21.29
CA GLU A 270 36.90 -9.38 20.37
C GLU A 270 36.62 -10.77 20.96
N ALA A 271 35.52 -11.38 20.52
CA ALA A 271 35.43 -12.84 20.46
C ALA A 271 34.74 -13.27 19.17
N ASN A 272 35.54 -13.30 18.10
CA ASN A 272 35.38 -14.36 17.11
C ASN A 272 35.76 -15.70 17.79
N VAL A 273 35.33 -16.82 17.20
CA VAL A 273 35.63 -18.21 17.57
C VAL A 273 34.59 -18.91 18.48
N GLY A 274 33.75 -19.71 17.81
CA GLY A 274 33.42 -21.04 18.29
C GLY A 274 32.02 -21.20 18.87
N ARG A 275 31.19 -21.99 18.17
CA ARG A 275 30.17 -22.80 18.86
C ARG A 275 30.88 -23.63 19.94
N ARG A 276 30.86 -23.19 21.19
CA ARG A 276 31.25 -24.05 22.32
C ARG A 276 30.06 -24.96 22.66
N THR A 277 30.13 -26.17 22.11
CA THR A 277 29.36 -27.31 22.57
C THR A 277 29.66 -27.57 24.04
N GLY A 278 28.85 -27.03 24.97
CA GLY A 278 28.52 -27.57 26.30
C GLY A 278 29.60 -28.08 27.28
N GLN A 279 30.90 -28.04 26.96
CA GLN A 279 31.95 -28.73 27.72
C GLN A 279 32.90 -27.79 28.46
N ASP A 280 32.88 -26.48 28.19
CA ASP A 280 33.82 -25.50 28.80
C ASP A 280 33.11 -24.43 29.67
N LEU A 281 32.02 -24.75 30.34
CA LEU A 281 31.41 -23.84 31.32
C LEU A 281 31.79 -24.27 32.74
N ALA A 282 32.70 -23.51 33.36
CA ALA A 282 33.03 -23.63 34.76
C ALA A 282 31.93 -22.97 35.63
N CYS A 283 31.55 -23.62 36.72
CA CYS A 283 30.56 -23.12 37.67
C CYS A 283 31.05 -21.80 38.28
N PHE A 284 30.25 -20.73 38.21
CA PHE A 284 30.59 -19.44 38.79
C PHE A 284 30.79 -19.44 40.32
N ASN A 285 30.30 -20.47 41.04
CA ASN A 285 30.52 -20.59 42.49
C ASN A 285 31.82 -21.36 42.84
N CYS A 286 32.17 -22.40 42.09
CA CYS A 286 33.26 -23.30 42.50
C CYS A 286 34.22 -23.72 41.38
N SER A 287 34.08 -23.11 40.21
CA SER A 287 34.86 -23.34 38.98
C SER A 287 34.87 -24.80 38.48
N GLY A 288 33.92 -25.63 38.95
CA GLY A 288 33.81 -27.04 38.54
C GLY A 288 33.06 -27.21 37.22
N PRO A 289 33.16 -28.39 36.56
CA PRO A 289 32.53 -28.64 35.26
C PRO A 289 31.02 -28.94 35.40
N HIS A 290 30.26 -27.99 35.94
CA HIS A 290 28.81 -28.07 36.07
C HIS A 290 28.18 -26.68 36.01
N MET A 291 26.89 -26.62 35.70
CA MET A 291 26.14 -25.36 35.76
C MET A 291 25.86 -24.95 37.20
N LEU A 292 25.74 -23.65 37.47
CA LEU A 292 25.48 -23.08 38.80
C LEU A 292 24.27 -23.72 39.53
N ARG A 293 23.24 -24.11 38.78
CA ARG A 293 22.03 -24.79 39.30
C ARG A 293 22.28 -26.21 39.83
N ASP A 294 23.40 -26.81 39.46
CA ASP A 294 23.81 -28.17 39.77
C ASP A 294 25.00 -28.18 40.76
N CYS A 295 25.36 -27.02 41.31
CA CYS A 295 26.47 -26.88 42.27
C CYS A 295 26.07 -27.33 43.67
N ASN A 296 26.91 -28.17 44.28
CA ASN A 296 26.73 -28.74 45.62
C ASN A 296 27.64 -28.11 46.69
N LYS A 297 28.44 -27.10 46.33
CA LYS A 297 29.30 -26.38 47.28
C LYS A 297 28.54 -25.24 47.94
N GLN A 298 28.97 -24.86 49.15
CA GLN A 298 28.44 -23.67 49.82
C GLN A 298 28.69 -22.42 48.96
N PRO A 299 27.75 -21.46 48.93
CA PRO A 299 27.89 -20.23 48.17
C PRO A 299 29.00 -19.36 48.77
N THR A 300 29.82 -18.77 47.92
CA THR A 300 30.95 -17.90 48.32
C THR A 300 30.51 -16.54 48.87
N SER A 301 29.29 -16.09 48.56
CA SER A 301 28.71 -14.84 49.04
C SER A 301 27.18 -14.94 49.19
N THR A 302 26.59 -13.96 49.87
CA THR A 302 25.12 -13.82 49.99
C THR A 302 24.45 -13.65 48.63
N GLU A 303 25.03 -12.84 47.74
CA GLU A 303 24.56 -12.66 46.36
C GLU A 303 24.63 -13.95 45.54
N MET A 304 25.69 -14.75 45.74
CA MET A 304 25.84 -16.04 45.08
C MET A 304 24.81 -17.06 45.59
N ALA A 305 24.45 -17.00 46.88
CA ALA A 305 23.38 -17.83 47.45
C ALA A 305 22.02 -17.54 46.81
N GLU A 306 21.68 -16.26 46.61
CA GLU A 306 20.45 -15.87 45.91
C GLU A 306 20.45 -16.32 44.45
N ALA A 307 21.58 -16.16 43.75
CA ALA A 307 21.75 -16.60 42.37
C ALA A 307 21.58 -18.13 42.22
N MET A 308 22.17 -18.91 43.13
CA MET A 308 22.03 -20.37 43.18
C MET A 308 20.58 -20.79 43.43
N ASN A 309 19.91 -20.20 44.42
CA ASN A 309 18.51 -20.48 44.74
C ASN A 309 17.58 -20.19 43.56
N LYS A 310 17.78 -19.05 42.87
CA LYS A 310 17.00 -18.67 41.69
C LYS A 310 17.23 -19.64 40.52
N ALA A 311 18.47 -20.08 40.32
CA ALA A 311 18.82 -21.04 39.27
C ALA A 311 18.22 -22.43 39.53
N GLN A 312 18.26 -22.91 40.77
CA GLN A 312 17.65 -24.17 41.20
C GLN A 312 16.11 -24.12 41.10
N ALA A 313 15.47 -23.03 41.53
CA ALA A 313 14.03 -22.84 41.39
C ALA A 313 13.55 -22.86 39.92
N ARG A 314 14.34 -22.27 39.00
CA ARG A 314 14.07 -22.32 37.56
C ARG A 314 14.17 -23.75 37.00
N LYS A 315 15.15 -24.54 37.46
CA LYS A 315 15.29 -25.96 37.08
C LYS A 315 14.10 -26.77 37.58
N ALA A 316 13.74 -26.64 38.85
CA ALA A 316 12.59 -27.31 39.45
C ALA A 316 11.26 -26.96 38.73
N ARG A 317 11.06 -25.70 38.33
CA ARG A 317 9.88 -25.30 37.54
C ARG A 317 9.84 -25.95 36.17
N ARG A 318 10.99 -26.09 35.50
CA ARG A 318 11.09 -26.77 34.19
C ARG A 318 10.84 -28.27 34.33
N GLU A 319 11.39 -28.90 35.37
CA GLU A 319 11.18 -30.32 35.67
C GLU A 319 9.72 -30.60 36.05
N ARG A 320 9.10 -29.74 36.87
CA ARG A 320 7.65 -29.81 37.13
C ARG A 320 6.86 -29.71 35.84
N LYS A 321 7.15 -28.74 34.97
CA LYS A 321 6.47 -28.58 33.68
C LYS A 321 6.67 -29.79 32.75
N LYS A 322 7.79 -30.49 32.87
CA LYS A 322 8.10 -31.72 32.11
C LYS A 322 7.42 -32.96 32.72
N ALA A 323 7.27 -33.01 34.04
CA ALA A 323 6.65 -34.10 34.79
C ALA A 323 5.11 -34.01 34.80
N THR A 324 4.54 -32.82 34.91
CA THR A 324 3.10 -32.56 34.73
C THR A 324 2.75 -32.48 33.24
N GLY A 325 3.27 -33.42 32.45
CA GLY A 325 3.28 -33.44 30.98
C GLY A 325 2.18 -32.58 30.38
N SER A 326 2.58 -31.62 29.56
CA SER A 326 1.70 -30.79 28.75
C SER A 326 0.66 -31.67 28.04
N ASN A 327 -0.50 -31.80 28.67
CA ASN A 327 -1.79 -32.21 28.12
C ASN A 327 -2.95 -31.85 29.06
N ALA A 328 -2.80 -30.79 29.88
CA ALA A 328 -3.92 -30.18 30.58
C ALA A 328 -4.98 -29.64 29.59
N HIS A 329 -4.56 -29.28 28.37
CA HIS A 329 -5.45 -28.84 27.30
C HIS A 329 -6.18 -30.01 26.61
N ASP A 330 -5.53 -31.17 26.49
CA ASP A 330 -6.14 -32.37 25.89
C ASP A 330 -7.10 -33.07 26.86
N ALA A 331 -6.81 -33.07 28.17
CA ALA A 331 -7.72 -33.62 29.18
C ALA A 331 -9.04 -32.83 29.28
N ASP A 332 -8.98 -31.50 29.18
CA ASP A 332 -10.19 -30.66 29.19
C ASP A 332 -11.00 -30.77 27.88
N LEU A 333 -10.31 -30.97 26.74
CA LEU A 333 -10.95 -31.22 25.45
C LEU A 333 -11.66 -32.57 25.42
N ILE A 334 -11.02 -33.63 25.92
CA ILE A 334 -11.61 -34.98 26.02
C ILE A 334 -12.79 -34.96 27.01
N ALA A 335 -12.68 -34.27 28.14
CA ALA A 335 -13.77 -34.14 29.11
C ALA A 335 -14.99 -33.35 28.58
N ARG A 336 -14.79 -32.44 27.61
CA ARG A 336 -15.89 -31.75 26.90
C ARG A 336 -16.53 -32.63 25.83
N ILE A 337 -15.74 -33.42 25.10
CA ILE A 337 -16.26 -34.33 24.08
C ILE A 337 -17.09 -35.46 24.72
N VAL A 338 -16.63 -36.02 25.85
CA VAL A 338 -17.36 -37.08 26.58
C VAL A 338 -18.66 -36.57 27.19
N ARG A 339 -18.75 -35.29 27.59
CA ARG A 339 -20.02 -34.68 28.03
C ARG A 339 -21.00 -34.52 26.88
N LYS A 340 -20.55 -34.05 25.72
CA LYS A 340 -21.42 -33.89 24.53
C LYS A 340 -22.00 -35.21 24.02
N LEU A 341 -21.27 -36.33 24.16
CA LEU A 341 -21.74 -37.65 23.72
C LEU A 341 -22.66 -38.37 24.71
N LYS A 342 -22.90 -37.82 25.91
CA LYS A 342 -23.85 -38.37 26.89
C LYS A 342 -25.20 -37.66 26.89
N ASP A 343 -25.28 -36.51 26.22
CA ASP A 343 -26.48 -35.67 26.13
C ASP A 343 -27.18 -35.81 24.75
N GLU A 344 -26.71 -36.74 23.90
CA GLU A 344 -27.38 -37.30 22.71
C GLU A 344 -27.76 -38.75 22.99
#